data_AF-A0A143WP46-F1
#
_entry.id   AF-A0A143WP46-F1
#
_cell.length_a   1.000
_cell.length_b   1.000
_cell.length_c   1.000
_cell.angle_alpha   90.00
_cell.angle_beta   90.00
_cell.angle_gamma   90.00
#
_symmetry.space_group_name_H-M   'P 1'
#
loop_
_entity.id
_entity.type
_entity.pdbx_description
1 polymer ?
#
loop_
_entity_poly.entity_id
_entity_poly.type
_entity_poly.pdbx_seq_one_letter_code
_entity_poly.pdbx_strand_id
1 'polypeptide(L)'
;MKVILLCDIGRLGSAGDVVTVRRGHAMNMLLPSGAAVACGRARSGAPARREAAPISIAPRYLFLRREAEVSIRPRDVVSLLRAFGVCVWIDQVDIVPPTRGYGEHTALIRSPRGVTHSVRVRVTRTGEG
;
A
#
# COMPACT_ATOMS: atom_id res chain seq x y z
N MET A 1 18.10 10.18 8.18
CA MET A 1 18.10 8.80 7.65
C MET A 1 17.84 8.89 6.15
N LYS A 2 18.65 8.22 5.32
CA LYS A 2 18.45 8.22 3.87
C LYS A 2 17.47 7.12 3.47
N VAL A 3 16.53 7.42 2.60
CA VAL A 3 15.55 6.47 2.06
C VAL A 3 15.41 6.69 0.55
N ILE A 4 15.11 5.62 -0.19
CA ILE A 4 14.82 5.67 -1.62
C ILE A 4 13.29 5.63 -1.76
N LEU A 5 12.70 6.63 -2.39
CA LEU A 5 11.26 6.69 -2.61
C LEU A 5 10.84 5.64 -3.65
N LEU A 6 9.79 4.87 -3.36
CA LEU A 6 9.23 3.90 -4.30
C LEU A 6 7.98 4.42 -5.01
N CYS A 7 7.35 5.47 -4.48
CA CYS A 7 6.21 6.14 -5.07
C CYS A 7 6.47 7.65 -5.08
N ASP A 8 5.76 8.38 -5.94
CA ASP A 8 5.84 9.84 -5.96
C ASP A 8 5.20 10.45 -4.70
N ILE A 9 5.95 11.35 -4.07
CA ILE A 9 5.58 12.02 -2.84
C ILE A 9 5.72 13.52 -3.05
N GLY A 10 4.60 14.22 -3.22
CA GLY A 10 4.61 15.66 -3.55
C GLY A 10 5.42 16.55 -2.60
N ARG A 11 5.63 16.13 -1.34
CA ARG A 11 6.45 16.86 -0.35
C ARG A 11 7.90 16.37 -0.20
N LEU A 12 8.27 15.22 -0.78
CA LEU A 12 9.60 14.62 -0.63
C LEU A 12 10.35 14.49 -1.96
N GLY A 13 9.69 14.08 -3.05
CA GLY A 13 10.33 13.80 -4.33
C GLY A 13 9.60 12.71 -5.11
N SER A 14 10.14 12.34 -6.26
CA SER A 14 9.53 11.36 -7.14
C SER A 14 10.00 9.94 -6.87
N ALA A 15 9.26 8.95 -7.37
CA ALA A 15 9.64 7.55 -7.26
C ALA A 15 11.04 7.33 -7.87
N GLY A 16 11.97 6.79 -7.08
CA GLY A 16 13.38 6.59 -7.42
C GLY A 16 14.34 7.56 -6.75
N ASP A 17 13.86 8.68 -6.19
CA ASP A 17 14.72 9.67 -5.55
C ASP A 17 15.25 9.22 -4.20
N VAL A 18 16.52 9.57 -3.92
CA VAL A 18 17.15 9.36 -2.63
C VAL A 18 16.97 10.60 -1.77
N VAL A 19 16.09 10.52 -0.78
CA VAL A 19 15.75 11.64 0.09
C VAL A 19 16.20 11.41 1.53
N THR A 20 16.59 12.48 2.20
CA THR A 20 17.01 12.43 3.60
C THR A 20 15.86 12.89 4.49
N VAL A 21 15.36 11.98 5.33
CA VAL A 21 14.20 12.23 6.20
C VAL A 21 14.57 11.98 7.67
N ARG A 22 13.70 12.47 8.58
CA ARG A 22 13.79 12.14 10.00
C ARG A 22 13.55 10.64 10.23
N ARG A 23 14.28 10.04 11.17
CA ARG A 23 14.20 8.60 11.46
C ARG A 23 12.78 8.14 11.80
N GLY A 24 12.05 8.91 12.61
CA GLY A 24 10.65 8.60 12.93
C GLY A 24 9.72 8.62 11.72
N HIS A 25 9.91 9.58 10.81
CA HIS A 25 9.12 9.65 9.57
C HIS A 25 9.42 8.47 8.63
N ALA A 26 10.69 8.06 8.52
CA ALA A 26 11.06 6.84 7.81
C ALA A 26 10.42 5.59 8.46
N MET A 27 10.67 5.35 9.75
CA MET A 27 10.33 4.10 10.44
C MET A 27 8.83 3.93 10.72
N ASN A 28 8.09 5.01 10.96
CA ASN A 28 6.67 4.93 11.32
C ASN A 28 5.74 5.15 10.11
N MET A 29 6.21 5.82 9.07
CA MET A 29 5.38 6.19 7.92
C MET A 29 5.91 5.56 6.63
N LEU A 30 7.11 5.95 6.16
CA LEU A 30 7.54 5.61 4.80
C LEU A 30 7.89 4.13 4.61
N LEU A 31 8.65 3.52 5.52
CA LEU A 31 9.00 2.10 5.47
C LEU A 31 7.78 1.18 5.66
N PRO A 32 6.95 1.36 6.71
CA PRO A 32 5.81 0.47 6.95
C PRO A 32 4.68 0.70 5.94
N SER A 33 4.51 1.92 5.42
CA SER A 33 3.63 2.16 4.28
C SER A 33 4.25 1.71 2.96
N GLY A 34 5.54 1.34 2.98
CA GLY A 34 6.40 0.96 1.86
C GLY A 34 6.61 2.04 0.81
N ALA A 35 6.26 3.30 1.10
CA ALA A 35 6.44 4.45 0.21
C ALA A 35 7.92 4.75 -0.04
N ALA A 36 8.81 4.25 0.83
CA ALA A 36 10.25 4.30 0.63
C ALA A 36 10.93 3.05 1.22
N VAL A 37 12.12 2.73 0.72
CA VAL A 37 13.01 1.71 1.29
C VAL A 37 14.20 2.37 1.98
N ALA A 38 14.68 1.79 3.08
CA ALA A 38 15.87 2.31 3.74
C ALA A 38 17.07 2.25 2.78
N CYS A 39 17.73 3.39 2.60
CA CYS A 39 19.00 3.47 1.90
C CYS A 39 20.11 3.04 2.89
N GLY A 40 20.15 1.75 3.19
CA GLY A 40 21.17 1.10 4.01
C GLY A 40 22.06 0.21 3.15
N ARG A 41 23.35 0.15 3.47
CA ARG A 41 24.40 -0.51 2.67
C ARG A 41 24.30 -2.06 2.56
N ALA A 42 23.17 -2.68 2.91
CA ALA A 42 23.03 -4.14 2.90
C ALA A 42 21.59 -4.59 2.64
N ARG A 43 21.19 -4.59 1.37
CA ARG A 43 20.73 -5.80 0.67
C ARG A 43 20.66 -5.47 -0.81
N SER A 44 21.60 -6.03 -1.56
CA SER A 44 21.57 -6.15 -3.01
C SER A 44 20.22 -6.74 -3.41
N GLY A 45 19.37 -5.91 -3.98
CA GLY A 45 17.98 -6.25 -4.25
C GLY A 45 17.16 -4.97 -4.41
N ALA A 46 17.65 -4.05 -5.25
CA ALA A 46 16.81 -2.99 -5.75
C ALA A 46 15.56 -3.64 -6.36
N PRO A 47 14.33 -3.33 -5.92
CA PRO A 47 13.19 -3.68 -6.73
C PRO A 47 13.36 -2.88 -8.02
N ALA A 48 13.71 -3.61 -9.08
CA ALA A 48 13.82 -3.10 -10.43
C ALA A 48 12.66 -2.15 -10.69
N ARG A 49 12.99 -0.98 -11.26
CA ARG A 49 12.11 0.04 -11.85
C ARG A 49 10.82 -0.59 -12.41
N ARG A 50 9.83 -0.86 -11.57
CA ARG A 50 8.49 -1.21 -11.99
C ARG A 50 7.78 0.12 -12.03
N GLU A 51 7.60 0.61 -13.26
CA GLU A 51 6.71 1.73 -13.54
C GLU A 51 5.45 1.56 -12.70
N ALA A 52 5.21 2.52 -11.80
CA ALA A 52 4.03 2.52 -10.96
C ALA A 52 2.83 2.53 -11.91
N ALA A 53 2.11 1.43 -11.93
CA ALA A 53 1.01 1.25 -12.85
C ALA A 53 -0.08 2.27 -12.47
N PRO A 54 -0.67 3.01 -13.43
CA PRO A 54 -1.71 3.99 -13.11
C PRO A 54 -2.85 3.33 -12.31
N ILE A 55 -3.41 4.06 -11.35
CA ILE A 55 -4.53 3.61 -10.49
C ILE A 55 -5.72 3.07 -11.30
N SER A 56 -5.82 3.41 -12.60
CA SER A 56 -6.78 2.86 -13.57
C SER A 56 -6.77 1.32 -13.68
N ILE A 57 -5.69 0.66 -13.25
CA ILE A 57 -5.53 -0.81 -13.30
C ILE A 57 -5.82 -1.43 -11.92
N ALA A 58 -6.33 -0.66 -10.95
CA ALA A 58 -6.71 -1.19 -9.66
C ALA A 58 -7.75 -2.31 -9.84
N PRO A 59 -7.44 -3.54 -9.43
CA PRO A 59 -8.36 -4.65 -9.58
C PRO A 59 -9.63 -4.37 -8.76
N ARG A 60 -10.81 -4.60 -9.36
CA ARG A 60 -12.10 -4.43 -8.69
C ARG A 60 -12.24 -5.32 -7.44
N TYR A 61 -11.54 -6.45 -7.43
CA TYR A 61 -11.55 -7.44 -6.37
C TYR A 61 -10.12 -7.75 -5.90
N LEU A 62 -9.89 -7.62 -4.60
CA LEU A 62 -8.69 -8.04 -3.91
C LEU A 62 -9.03 -9.23 -3.01
N PHE A 63 -8.25 -10.30 -3.10
CA PHE A 63 -8.41 -11.47 -2.23
C PHE A 63 -7.39 -11.40 -1.09
N LEU A 64 -7.87 -11.33 0.15
CA LEU A 64 -7.04 -11.40 1.34
C LEU A 64 -7.30 -12.75 2.02
N ARG A 65 -6.27 -13.60 2.06
CA ARG A 65 -6.33 -14.88 2.75
C ARG A 65 -5.81 -14.71 4.18
N ARG A 66 -6.61 -15.09 5.19
CA ARG A 66 -6.21 -15.03 6.61
C ARG A 66 -6.63 -16.28 7.37
N GLU A 67 -5.81 -16.67 8.34
CA GLU A 67 -6.05 -17.81 9.23
C GLU A 67 -6.96 -17.49 10.41
N ALA A 68 -7.11 -16.20 10.75
CA ALA A 68 -7.97 -15.72 11.82
C ALA A 68 -8.79 -14.50 11.38
N GLU A 69 -9.85 -14.21 12.13
CA GLU A 69 -10.79 -13.11 11.90
C GLU A 69 -10.18 -11.76 12.33
N VAL A 70 -9.14 -11.36 11.62
CA VAL A 70 -8.35 -10.16 11.93
C VAL A 70 -8.91 -8.98 11.17
N SER A 71 -9.12 -7.86 11.86
CA SER A 71 -9.59 -6.61 11.26
C SER A 71 -8.70 -6.15 10.10
N ILE A 72 -9.32 -5.78 8.98
CA ILE A 72 -8.63 -5.19 7.83
C ILE A 72 -8.22 -3.79 8.20
N ARG A 73 -6.92 -3.51 8.07
CA ARG A 73 -6.38 -2.17 8.28
C ARG A 73 -5.98 -1.56 6.94
N PRO A 74 -5.97 -0.23 6.79
CA PRO A 74 -5.60 0.43 5.53
C PRO A 74 -4.24 -0.06 4.98
N ARG A 75 -3.29 -0.36 5.88
CA ARG A 75 -2.00 -0.99 5.56
C ARG A 75 -2.11 -2.32 4.78
N ASP A 76 -3.11 -3.14 5.08
CA ASP A 76 -3.30 -4.45 4.43
C ASP A 76 -3.73 -4.22 2.98
N VAL A 77 -4.65 -3.27 2.76
CA VAL A 77 -5.13 -2.88 1.42
C VAL A 77 -4.01 -2.25 0.59
N VAL A 78 -3.23 -1.34 1.18
CA VAL A 78 -2.04 -0.76 0.53
C VAL A 78 -1.05 -1.84 0.11
N SER A 79 -0.81 -2.84 0.98
CA SER A 79 0.09 -3.96 0.70
C SER A 79 -0.42 -4.83 -0.46
N LEU A 80 -1.72 -5.07 -0.54
CA LEU A 80 -2.34 -5.80 -1.64
C LEU A 80 -2.23 -5.02 -2.95
N LEU A 81 -2.61 -3.74 -2.97
CA LEU A 81 -2.56 -2.89 -4.17
C LEU A 81 -1.13 -2.78 -4.75
N ARG A 82 -0.12 -2.79 -3.89
CA ARG A 82 1.29 -2.84 -4.30
C ARG A 82 1.66 -4.11 -5.06
N ALA A 83 1.09 -5.26 -4.68
CA ALA A 83 1.33 -6.50 -5.41
C ALA A 83 0.83 -6.39 -6.87
N PHE A 84 -0.16 -5.53 -7.12
CA PHE A 84 -0.67 -5.19 -8.45
C PHE A 84 0.05 -4.00 -9.10
N GLY A 85 1.12 -3.45 -8.48
CA GLY A 85 1.86 -2.30 -8.99
C GLY A 85 1.17 -0.95 -8.76
N VAL A 86 0.11 -0.90 -7.96
CA VAL A 86 -0.63 0.31 -7.63
C VAL A 86 -0.07 0.95 -6.36
N CYS A 87 0.59 2.09 -6.53
CA CYS A 87 1.13 2.93 -5.45
C CYS A 87 0.04 3.87 -4.90
N VAL A 88 -0.42 3.62 -3.67
CA VAL A 88 -1.34 4.52 -2.96
C VAL A 88 -0.87 4.78 -1.53
N TRP A 89 -1.19 5.96 -1.01
CA TRP A 89 -0.90 6.34 0.36
C TRP A 89 -1.88 5.72 1.35
N ILE A 90 -1.43 5.46 2.58
CA ILE A 90 -2.31 4.91 3.62
C ILE A 90 -3.45 5.86 3.99
N ASP A 91 -3.20 7.17 3.97
CA ASP A 91 -4.21 8.23 4.22
C ASP A 91 -5.25 8.33 3.08
N GLN A 92 -4.88 7.86 1.89
CA GLN A 92 -5.77 7.77 0.75
C GLN A 92 -6.70 6.56 0.82
N VAL A 93 -6.45 5.61 1.72
CA VAL A 93 -7.25 4.39 1.85
C VAL A 93 -8.14 4.51 3.07
N ASP A 94 -9.44 4.61 2.83
CA ASP A 94 -10.47 4.57 3.85
C ASP A 94 -11.22 3.24 3.76
N ILE A 95 -11.50 2.59 4.89
CA ILE A 95 -12.20 1.30 4.90
C ILE A 95 -13.57 1.51 5.50
N VAL A 96 -14.61 1.21 4.73
CA VAL A 96 -15.99 1.33 5.18
C VAL A 96 -16.27 0.19 6.18
N PRO A 97 -16.71 0.48 7.42
CA PRO A 97 -17.10 -0.55 8.37
C PRO A 97 -18.30 -1.35 7.83
N PRO A 98 -18.36 -2.68 8.07
CA PRO A 98 -17.58 -3.46 9.03
C PRO A 98 -16.15 -3.78 8.56
N THR A 99 -15.15 -3.57 9.41
CA THR A 99 -13.73 -3.88 9.14
C THR A 99 -13.28 -5.23 9.72
N ARG A 100 -14.19 -5.95 10.37
CA ARG A 100 -13.96 -7.24 11.04
C ARG A 100 -15.02 -8.23 10.56
N GLY A 101 -14.62 -9.49 10.40
CA GLY A 101 -15.47 -10.55 9.87
C GLY A 101 -14.85 -11.19 8.63
N TYR A 102 -15.33 -12.38 8.28
CA TYR A 102 -15.10 -12.98 6.97
C TYR A 102 -16.18 -12.47 6.01
N GLY A 103 -15.81 -12.04 4.81
CA GLY A 103 -16.76 -11.47 3.85
C GLY A 103 -16.15 -10.49 2.86
N GLU A 104 -17.00 -9.78 2.13
CA GLU A 104 -16.61 -8.64 1.29
C GLU A 104 -16.55 -7.36 2.12
N HIS A 105 -15.40 -6.68 2.06
CA HIS A 105 -15.19 -5.38 2.67
C HIS A 105 -14.95 -4.35 1.58
N THR A 106 -15.46 -3.13 1.78
CA THR A 106 -15.30 -2.06 0.80
C THR A 106 -14.22 -1.09 1.27
N ALA A 107 -13.17 -0.94 0.48
CA ALA A 107 -12.13 0.06 0.68
C ALA A 107 -12.27 1.18 -0.37
N LEU A 108 -12.28 2.42 0.08
CA LEU A 108 -12.30 3.62 -0.75
C LEU A 108 -10.88 4.16 -0.88
N ILE A 109 -10.42 4.30 -2.12
CA ILE A 109 -9.10 4.80 -2.48
C ILE A 109 -9.28 6.19 -3.08
N ARG A 110 -8.81 7.21 -2.38
CA ARG A 110 -8.78 8.59 -2.87
C ARG A 110 -7.58 8.79 -3.79
N SER A 111 -7.83 8.92 -5.09
CA SER A 111 -6.77 9.29 -6.04
C SER A 111 -6.36 10.76 -5.83
N PRO A 112 -5.06 11.11 -5.99
CA PRO A 112 -4.61 12.51 -6.00
C PRO A 112 -5.32 13.36 -7.06
N ARG A 113 -5.87 12.72 -8.11
CA ARG A 113 -6.64 13.39 -9.17
C ARG A 113 -8.11 13.64 -8.81
N GLY A 114 -8.49 13.48 -7.54
CA GLY A 114 -9.86 13.70 -7.04
C GLY A 114 -10.85 12.56 -7.35
N VAL A 115 -10.38 11.46 -7.95
CA VAL A 115 -11.23 10.30 -8.29
C VAL A 115 -11.20 9.27 -7.16
N THR A 116 -12.36 9.03 -6.53
CA THR A 116 -12.50 7.97 -5.53
C THR A 116 -12.76 6.64 -6.21
N HIS A 117 -11.87 5.67 -5.99
CA HIS A 117 -12.02 4.30 -6.49
C HIS A 117 -12.46 3.39 -5.34
N SER A 118 -13.58 2.67 -5.50
CA SER A 118 -13.98 1.63 -4.56
C SER A 118 -13.37 0.29 -4.97
N VAL A 119 -12.70 -0.36 -4.03
CA VAL A 119 -12.11 -1.68 -4.20
C VAL A 119 -12.73 -2.63 -3.17
N ARG A 120 -13.17 -3.79 -3.64
CA ARG A 120 -13.75 -4.82 -2.77
C ARG A 120 -12.67 -5.79 -2.34
N VAL A 121 -12.49 -5.94 -1.04
CA VAL A 121 -11.53 -6.86 -0.43
C VAL A 121 -12.32 -8.04 0.12
N ARG A 122 -12.17 -9.21 -0.50
CA ARG A 122 -12.79 -10.45 -0.01
C ARG A 122 -11.83 -11.15 0.95
N VAL A 123 -12.24 -11.28 2.21
CA VAL A 123 -11.51 -12.04 3.21
C VAL A 123 -12.00 -13.48 3.20
N THR A 124 -11.11 -14.40 2.86
CA THR A 124 -11.37 -15.84 2.89
C THR A 124 -10.57 -16.50 4.00
N ARG A 125 -11.20 -17.45 4.70
CA ARG A 125 -10.51 -18.28 5.70
C ARG A 125 -9.61 -19.26 4.95
N THR A 126 -8.34 -19.32 5.35
CA THR A 126 -7.43 -20.40 4.96
C THR A 126 -7.99 -21.72 5.49
N GLY A 127 -8.78 -22.44 4.71
CA GLY A 127 -9.40 -23.69 5.15
C GLY A 127 -10.52 -24.25 4.27
N GLU A 128 -11.09 -23.47 3.35
CA GLU A 128 -12.00 -24.01 2.33
C GLU A 128 -11.30 -24.05 0.97
N GLY A 129 -11.18 -25.27 0.43
CA GLY A 129 -10.73 -25.57 -0.92
C GLY A 129 -11.88 -25.62 -1.92
#